data_AF-A0A6J4KCS2-F1
#
_entry.id   AF-A0A6J4KCS2-F1
#
_cell.length_a   1.000
_cell.length_b   1.000
_cell.length_c   1.000
_cell.angle_alpha   90.00
_cell.angle_beta   90.00
_cell.angle_gamma   90.00
#
_symmetry.space_group_name_H-M   'P 1'
#
loop_
_entity.id
_entity.type
_entity.pdbx_description
1 polymer ?
#
loop_
_entity_poly.entity_id
_entity_poly.type
_entity_poly.pdbx_seq_one_letter_code
_entity_poly.pdbx_strand_id
1 'polypeptide(L)' 'MKYLLAGASGFLGSALRTRLADEGEEVVRLVRREPATAAEVRWDPDAHQLDPSVFAGVDVVVNLAGAGVADRLWT' A
#
# COMPACT_ATOMS: atom_id res chain seq x y z
N MET A 1 2.82 -15.84 0.74
CA MET A 1 1.84 -14.99 1.44
C MET A 1 1.42 -13.82 0.56
N LYS A 2 0.22 -13.32 0.78
CA LYS A 2 -0.35 -12.18 0.06
C LYS A 2 -0.40 -10.97 0.98
N TYR A 3 0.23 -9.89 0.53
CA TYR A 3 0.34 -8.63 1.26
C TYR A 3 -0.54 -7.55 0.62
N LEU A 4 -1.20 -6.76 1.48
CA LEU A 4 -1.87 -5.53 1.10
C LEU A 4 -1.10 -4.32 1.64
N LEU A 5 -0.56 -3.50 0.75
CA LEU A 5 0.31 -2.36 1.11
C LEU A 5 -0.33 -1.01 0.78
N ALA A 6 -0.54 -0.17 1.79
CA ALA A 6 -0.73 1.27 1.61
C ALA A 6 0.62 2.01 1.69
N GLY A 7 0.78 3.09 0.92
CA GLY A 7 2.03 3.86 0.88
C GLY A 7 3.16 3.18 0.08
N ALA A 8 2.83 2.26 -0.81
CA ALA A 8 3.79 1.44 -1.57
C ALA A 8 4.74 2.24 -2.50
N SER A 9 4.43 3.50 -2.81
CA SER A 9 5.26 4.38 -3.63
C SER A 9 6.26 5.21 -2.83
N GLY A 10 6.19 5.21 -1.49
CA GLY A 10 7.08 5.98 -0.62
C GLY A 10 8.46 5.33 -0.44
N PHE A 11 9.34 5.99 0.32
CA PHE A 11 10.70 5.50 0.60
C PHE A 11 10.71 4.08 1.17
N LEU A 12 10.00 3.86 2.28
CA LEU A 12 9.90 2.52 2.91
C LEU A 12 9.06 1.56 2.07
N GLY A 13 7.97 2.04 1.47
CA GLY A 13 7.05 1.21 0.68
C GLY A 13 7.69 0.61 -0.56
N SER A 14 8.53 1.39 -1.26
CA SER A 14 9.24 0.93 -2.45
C SER A 14 10.29 -0.14 -2.11
N ALA A 15 11.07 0.07 -1.03
CA ALA A 15 12.03 -0.89 -0.53
C ALA A 15 11.37 -2.21 -0.08
N LEU A 16 10.28 -2.11 0.69
CA LEU A 16 9.53 -3.28 1.15
C LEU A 16 8.96 -4.08 -0.03
N ARG A 17 8.36 -3.41 -1.02
CA ARG A 17 7.82 -4.07 -2.22
C ARG A 17 8.90 -4.83 -2.98
N THR A 18 10.08 -4.24 -3.17
CA THR A 18 11.20 -4.93 -3.83
C THR A 18 11.61 -6.17 -3.05
N ARG A 19 11.80 -6.03 -1.74
CA ARG A 19 12.20 -7.15 -0.88
C ARG A 19 11.20 -8.30 -0.91
N LEU A 20 9.90 -8.01 -0.83
CA LEU A 20 8.83 -9.01 -0.89
C LEU A 20 8.76 -9.69 -2.27
N ALA A 21 8.94 -8.92 -3.35
CA ALA A 21 9.00 -9.49 -4.69
C ALA A 21 10.19 -10.44 -4.86
N ASP A 22 11.35 -10.11 -4.30
CA ASP A 22 12.54 -10.97 -4.30
C ASP A 22 12.32 -12.28 -3.51
N GLU A 23 11.38 -12.30 -2.56
CA GLU A 23 10.96 -13.49 -1.82
C GLU A 23 9.87 -14.30 -2.53
N GLY A 24 9.38 -13.83 -3.68
CA GLY A 24 8.27 -14.45 -4.40
C GLY A 24 6.91 -14.21 -3.74
N GLU A 25 6.79 -13.20 -2.87
CA GLU A 25 5.55 -12.84 -2.19
C GLU A 25 4.61 -12.05 -3.12
N GLU A 26 3.30 -12.24 -2.95
CA GLU A 26 2.29 -11.49 -3.72
C GLU A 26 2.02 -10.15 -3.03
N VAL A 27 2.09 -9.05 -3.78
CA VAL A 27 1.85 -7.69 -3.23
C VAL A 27 0.76 -6.97 -4.02
N VAL A 28 -0.37 -6.73 -3.36
CA VAL A 28 -1.42 -5.82 -3.81
C VAL A 28 -1.21 -4.45 -3.16
N ARG A 29 -1.33 -3.38 -3.95
CA ARG A 29 -1.00 -2.02 -3.51
C ARG A 29 -2.24 -1.14 -3.50
N LEU A 30 -2.52 -0.53 -2.35
CA LEU A 30 -3.51 0.53 -2.23
C LEU A 30 -2.92 1.84 -2.76
N VAL A 31 -3.54 2.40 -3.79
CA VAL A 31 -3.10 3.63 -4.47
C VAL A 31 -4.21 4.67 -4.50
N ARG A 32 -3.87 5.95 -4.37
CA ARG A 32 -4.86 7.06 -4.44
C ARG A 32 -5.19 7.50 -5.86
N ARG A 33 -4.25 7.29 -6.79
CA ARG A 33 -4.43 7.55 -8.22
C ARG A 33 -5.19 6.41 -8.90
N GLU A 34 -5.51 6.61 -10.18
CA GLU A 34 -6.03 5.53 -11.02
C GLU A 34 -5.06 4.34 -11.06
N PRO A 35 -5.51 3.10 -10.84
CA PRO A 35 -4.67 1.90 -10.91
C PRO A 35 -4.03 1.75 -12.30
N ALA A 36 -2.74 1.45 -12.33
CA ALA A 36 -1.95 1.23 -13.53
C ALA A 36 -1.75 -0.26 -13.85
N THR A 37 -2.01 -1.14 -12.87
CA THR A 37 -1.80 -2.59 -12.98
C THR A 37 -2.89 -3.34 -12.22
N ALA A 38 -3.13 -4.61 -12.55
CA ALA A 38 -4.04 -5.47 -11.79
C ALA A 38 -3.64 -5.69 -10.32
N ALA A 39 -2.36 -5.47 -9.97
CA ALA A 39 -1.86 -5.51 -8.60
C ALA A 39 -2.06 -4.21 -7.82
N GLU A 40 -2.87 -3.28 -8.34
CA GLU A 40 -3.22 -2.02 -7.69
C GLU A 40 -4.72 -1.93 -7.47
N VAL A 41 -5.10 -1.47 -6.29
CA VAL A 41 -6.48 -1.20 -5.92
C VAL A 41 -6.57 0.27 -5.54
N ARG A 42 -7.52 0.96 -6.13
CA ARG A 42 -7.77 2.36 -5.81
C ARG A 42 -8.36 2.46 -4.41
N TRP A 43 -7.85 3.39 -3.62
CA TRP A 43 -8.36 3.70 -2.29
C TRP A 43 -8.25 5.19 -2.01
N ASP A 44 -9.31 5.75 -1.44
CA ASP A 44 -9.33 7.09 -0.89
C ASP A 44 -9.37 7.01 0.66
N PRO A 45 -8.27 7.37 1.35
CA PRO A 45 -8.23 7.34 2.81
C PRO A 45 -9.23 8.31 3.45
N ASP A 46 -9.50 9.47 2.83
CA ASP A 46 -10.37 10.50 3.39
C ASP A 46 -11.86 10.12 3.27
N ALA A 47 -12.18 9.21 2.35
CA ALA A 47 -13.53 8.65 2.21
C ALA A 47 -13.87 7.61 3.28
N HIS A 48 -12.87 7.11 4.04
CA HIS A 48 -13.04 6.09 5.08
C HIS A 48 -13.75 4.81 4.57
N GLN A 49 -13.62 4.52 3.27
CA GLN A 49 -14.26 3.39 2.61
C GLN A 49 -13.21 2.60 1.82
N LEU A 50 -13.31 1.28 1.92
CA LEU A 50 -12.54 0.34 1.15
C LEU A 50 -13.40 -0.90 0.93
N ASP A 51 -13.50 -1.36 -0.31
CA ASP A 51 -14.24 -2.59 -0.63
C ASP A 51 -13.64 -3.76 0.15
N PRO A 52 -14.41 -4.44 1.03
CA PRO A 52 -13.91 -5.58 1.79
C PRO A 52 -13.33 -6.71 0.93
N SER A 53 -13.73 -6.80 -0.35
CA SER A 53 -13.19 -7.78 -1.29
C SER A 53 -11.67 -7.69 -1.47
N VAL A 54 -11.06 -6.52 -1.22
CA VAL A 54 -9.61 -6.33 -1.30
C VAL A 54 -8.83 -7.20 -0.31
N PHE A 55 -9.46 -7.59 0.81
CA PHE A 55 -8.84 -8.43 1.83
C PHE A 55 -8.92 -9.92 1.51
N ALA A 56 -9.57 -10.31 0.40
CA ALA A 56 -9.70 -11.72 0.02
C ALA A 56 -8.32 -12.39 -0.17
N GLY A 57 -8.05 -13.38 0.69
CA GLY A 57 -6.80 -14.14 0.71
C GLY A 57 -5.58 -13.35 1.16
N VAL A 58 -5.75 -12.14 1.73
CA VAL A 58 -4.66 -11.35 2.29
C VAL A 58 -4.24 -11.93 3.64
N ASP A 59 -2.95 -12.26 3.77
CA ASP A 59 -2.36 -12.75 5.01
C ASP A 59 -1.86 -11.59 5.90
N VAL A 60 -1.38 -10.51 5.27
CA VAL A 60 -0.71 -9.40 5.94
C VAL A 60 -1.16 -8.06 5.37
N VAL A 61 -1.48 -7.11 6.26
CA VAL A 61 -1.79 -5.72 5.90
C VAL A 61 -0.68 -4.82 6.45
N VAL A 62 -0.10 -3.98 5.58
CA VAL A 62 0.92 -3.00 5.96
C VAL A 62 0.46 -1.61 5.56
N ASN A 63 0.34 -0.70 6.53
CA ASN A 63 0.04 0.70 6.26
C ASN A 63 1.28 1.57 6.47
N LEU A 64 1.90 1.97 5.36
CA LEU A 64 2.99 2.96 5.32
C LEU A 64 2.50 4.29 4.73
N ALA A 65 1.20 4.50 4.57
CA ALA A 65 0.66 5.77 4.13
C ALA A 65 0.79 6.79 5.26
N GLY A 66 1.31 7.96 4.91
CA GLY A 66 1.54 9.04 5.86
C GLY A 66 2.22 10.22 5.18
N ALA A 67 2.36 11.31 5.92
CA ALA A 67 3.19 12.44 5.52
C ALA A 67 4.66 12.15 5.85
N GLY A 68 5.58 12.67 5.05
CA GLY A 68 7.00 12.64 5.36
C GLY A 68 7.27 13.41 6.65
N VAL A 69 8.13 12.86 7.51
CA VAL A 69 8.52 13.50 8.78
C VAL A 69 9.17 14.87 8.55
N ALA A 70 9.74 15.10 7.37
CA ALA A 70 10.33 16.38 6.96
C ALA A 70 9.35 17.32 6.24
N ASP A 71 8.12 16.88 5.94
CA ASP A 71 7.17 17.65 5.12
C ASP A 71 6.54 18.81 5.92
N ARG A 72 6.55 18.73 7.25
CA ARG A 72 6.01 19.76 8.16
C ARG A 72 6.86 19.86 9.42
N LEU A 73 6.97 21.09 9.96
CA LEU A 73 7.43 21.29 11.33
C LEU A 73 6.44 20.62 12.28
N TRP A 74 6.95 19.97 13.32
CA TRP A 74 6.09 19.39 14.37
C TRP A 74 5.31 20.54 15.03
N THR A 75 3.99 20.48 14.93
CA THR A 75 3.05 21.37 15.62
C THR A 75 2.43 20.67 16.81
#